data_AF-A0A2A5H5N6-F1
#
_entry.id   AF-A0A2A5H5N6-F1
#
_cell.length_a   1.000
_cell.length_b   1.000
_cell.length_c   1.000
_cell.angle_alpha   90.00
_cell.angle_beta   90.00
_cell.angle_gamma   90.00
#
_symmetry.space_group_name_H-M   'P 1'
#
loop_
_entity.id
_entity.type
_entity.pdbx_description
1 polymer ?
#
loop_
_entity_poly.entity_id
_entity_poly.type
_entity_poly.pdbx_seq_one_letter_code
_entity_poly.pdbx_strand_id
1 'polypeptide(L)'
;MEMPISPKSIKNEFEAQVTAALMIQSNALIPIKLAARLCGISRQEINRRIARRTFPKPHKLSKRKKAIRKAFYLKDLHEWIKNPHSYLQSE
;
A
#
# COMPACT_ATOMS: atom_id res chain seq x y z
N MET A 1 12.00 27.44 -18.04
CA MET A 1 12.59 27.70 -16.72
C MET A 1 12.84 26.34 -16.09
N GLU A 2 14.00 25.75 -16.36
CA GLU A 2 14.36 24.42 -15.82
C GLU A 2 14.92 24.60 -14.42
N MET A 3 14.29 23.99 -13.42
CA MET A 3 14.77 24.03 -12.05
C MET A 3 15.94 23.05 -11.89
N PRO A 4 17.07 23.46 -11.26
CA PRO A 4 18.20 22.57 -11.06
C PRO A 4 17.83 21.45 -10.08
N ILE A 5 17.90 20.21 -10.57
CA ILE A 5 17.68 19.02 -9.76
C ILE A 5 18.83 18.90 -8.76
N SER A 6 18.56 19.17 -7.47
CA SER A 6 19.61 19.12 -6.45
C SER A 6 20.07 17.67 -6.23
N PRO A 7 21.38 17.41 -6.06
CA PRO A 7 21.92 16.06 -5.84
C PRO A 7 21.38 15.40 -4.56
N LYS A 8 20.94 16.20 -3.57
CA LYS A 8 20.25 15.71 -2.36
C LYS A 8 18.87 15.11 -2.68
N SER A 9 18.16 15.67 -3.66
CA SER A 9 16.86 15.17 -4.11
C SER A 9 16.99 13.79 -4.77
N ILE A 10 18.03 13.60 -5.58
CA ILE A 10 18.30 12.34 -6.28
C ILE A 10 18.60 11.22 -5.27
N LYS A 11 19.42 11.51 -4.25
CA LYS A 11 19.75 10.54 -3.20
C LYS A 11 18.52 10.11 -2.40
N ASN A 12 17.65 11.05 -2.03
CA ASN A 12 16.41 10.76 -1.31
C ASN A 12 15.43 9.94 -2.14
N GLU A 13 15.31 10.24 -3.43
CA GLU A 13 14.46 9.48 -4.35
C GLU A 13 14.98 8.05 -4.55
N PHE A 14 16.29 7.89 -4.71
CA PHE A 14 16.94 6.59 -4.79
C PHE A 14 16.75 5.77 -3.50
N GLU A 15 16.98 6.37 -2.32
CA GLU A 15 16.75 5.70 -1.04
C GLU A 15 15.28 5.29 -0.86
N ALA A 16 14.34 6.11 -1.31
CA ALA A 16 12.92 5.78 -1.30
C ALA A 16 12.59 4.59 -2.22
N GLN A 17 13.16 4.57 -3.43
CA GLN A 17 13.00 3.46 -4.38
C GLN A 17 13.59 2.15 -3.85
N VAL A 18 14.81 2.18 -3.30
CA VAL A 18 15.49 1.01 -2.72
C VAL A 18 14.73 0.50 -1.49
N THR A 19 14.29 1.40 -0.61
CA THR A 19 13.48 1.03 0.56
C THR A 19 12.15 0.41 0.14
N ALA A 20 11.48 0.99 -0.87
CA ALA A 20 10.26 0.41 -1.41
C ALA A 20 10.50 -0.99 -1.99
N ALA A 21 11.59 -1.19 -2.74
CA ALA A 21 11.95 -2.50 -3.30
C ALA A 21 12.22 -3.54 -2.19
N LEU A 22 12.97 -3.17 -1.14
CA LEU A 22 13.25 -4.04 0.01
C LEU A 22 11.98 -4.37 0.81
N MET A 23 11.08 -3.40 1.01
CA MET A 23 9.81 -3.63 1.69
C MET A 23 8.88 -4.55 0.86
N ILE A 24 8.93 -4.45 -0.47
CA ILE A 24 8.18 -5.34 -1.36
C ILE A 24 8.75 -6.77 -1.28
N GLN A 25 10.07 -6.93 -1.34
CA GLN A 25 10.72 -8.25 -1.21
C GLN A 25 10.47 -8.89 0.16
N SER A 26 10.44 -8.11 1.23
CA SER A 26 10.23 -8.61 2.59
C SER A 26 8.77 -8.91 2.95
N ASN A 27 7.82 -8.76 2.01
CA ASN A 27 6.38 -8.89 2.29
C ASN A 27 5.94 -8.10 3.54
N ALA A 28 6.41 -6.86 3.65
CA ALA A 28 6.12 -6.03 4.83
C ALA A 28 4.61 -5.82 5.01
N LEU A 29 4.15 -5.90 6.26
CA LEU A 29 2.75 -5.62 6.64
C LEU A 29 2.56 -4.13 6.90
N ILE A 30 1.70 -3.51 6.10
CA ILE A 30 1.44 -2.08 6.14
C ILE A 30 0.07 -1.79 6.80
N PRO A 31 0.00 -0.92 7.82
CA PRO A 31 -1.26 -0.49 8.42
C PRO A 31 -2.17 0.25 7.42
N ILE A 32 -3.49 0.14 7.61
CA ILE A 32 -4.49 0.82 6.76
C ILE A 32 -4.26 2.33 6.56
N LYS A 33 -3.71 3.03 7.57
CA LYS A 33 -3.41 4.47 7.46
C LYS A 33 -2.33 4.74 6.41
N LEU A 34 -1.31 3.88 6.35
CA LEU A 34 -0.24 4.00 5.38
C LEU A 34 -0.69 3.48 4.00
N ALA A 35 -1.49 2.41 3.94
CA ALA A 35 -2.11 1.95 2.70
C ALA A 35 -3.00 3.04 2.05
N ALA A 36 -3.78 3.78 2.85
CA ALA A 36 -4.56 4.92 2.36
C ALA A 36 -3.70 6.01 1.71
N ARG A 37 -2.54 6.31 2.29
CA ARG A 37 -1.59 7.27 1.72
C ARG A 37 -0.96 6.74 0.43
N LEU A 38 -0.55 5.48 0.40
CA LEU A 38 0.08 4.85 -0.76
C LEU A 38 -0.87 4.74 -1.95
N CYS A 39 -2.12 4.39 -1.70
CA CYS A 39 -3.13 4.18 -2.73
C CYS A 39 -3.84 5.48 -3.16
N GLY A 40 -3.59 6.61 -2.48
CA GLY A 40 -4.25 7.89 -2.78
C GLY A 40 -5.76 7.90 -2.54
N ILE A 41 -6.29 6.98 -1.71
CA ILE A 41 -7.73 6.82 -1.47
C ILE A 41 -8.07 6.86 0.02
N SER A 42 -9.30 7.26 0.34
CA SER A 42 -9.75 7.36 1.73
C SER A 42 -9.84 6.00 2.41
N ARG A 43 -9.83 5.99 3.75
CA ARG A 43 -10.04 4.75 4.52
C ARG A 43 -11.45 4.19 4.31
N GLN A 44 -12.46 5.03 4.09
CA GLN A 44 -13.80 4.57 3.73
C GLN A 44 -13.77 3.88 2.36
N GLU A 45 -13.04 4.44 1.39
CA GLU A 45 -12.92 3.86 0.07
C GLU A 45 -12.28 2.48 0.08
N ILE A 46 -11.19 2.33 0.84
CA ILE A 46 -10.54 1.04 1.06
C ILE A 46 -11.54 0.03 1.61
N ASN A 47 -12.30 0.39 2.64
CA ASN A 47 -13.29 -0.53 3.21
C ASN A 47 -14.39 -0.90 2.20
N ARG A 48 -14.86 0.07 1.39
CA ARG A 48 -15.85 -0.17 0.32
C ARG A 48 -15.32 -1.12 -0.74
N ARG A 49 -14.09 -0.92 -1.20
CA ARG A 49 -13.45 -1.80 -2.21
C ARG A 49 -13.12 -3.17 -1.65
N ILE A 50 -12.73 -3.29 -0.39
CA ILE A 50 -12.58 -4.59 0.29
C ILE A 50 -13.92 -5.34 0.29
N ALA A 51 -15.04 -4.68 0.61
CA ALA A 51 -16.36 -5.30 0.57
C ALA A 51 -16.76 -5.75 -0.85
N ARG A 52 -16.31 -5.01 -1.88
CA ARG A 52 -16.51 -5.35 -3.30
C ARG A 52 -15.46 -6.31 -3.87
N ARG A 53 -14.51 -6.79 -3.07
CA ARG A 53 -13.37 -7.63 -3.50
C ARG A 53 -12.44 -6.98 -4.53
N THR A 54 -12.47 -5.65 -4.67
CA THR A 54 -11.63 -4.86 -5.61
C THR A 54 -10.45 -4.16 -4.92
N PHE A 55 -10.00 -4.68 -3.79
CA PHE A 55 -8.84 -4.21 -3.04
C PHE A 55 -8.17 -5.38 -2.31
N PRO A 56 -6.87 -5.34 -1.97
CA PRO A 56 -6.21 -6.39 -1.21
C PRO A 56 -6.91 -6.80 0.08
N LYS A 57 -6.82 -8.10 0.41
CA LYS A 57 -7.46 -8.65 1.61
C LYS A 57 -6.70 -8.18 2.86
N PRO A 58 -7.39 -7.63 3.87
CA PRO A 58 -6.72 -7.20 5.09
C PRO A 58 -6.28 -8.41 5.92
N HIS A 59 -5.01 -8.41 6.33
CA HIS A 59 -4.49 -9.29 7.35
C HIS A 59 -4.91 -8.80 8.74
N LYS A 60 -5.51 -9.68 9.54
CA LYS A 60 -5.95 -9.37 10.91
C LYS A 60 -4.77 -9.56 11.87
N LEU A 61 -4.29 -8.46 12.46
CA LEU A 61 -3.19 -8.52 13.43
C LEU A 61 -3.63 -8.86 14.86
N SER A 62 -4.94 -8.93 15.14
CA SER A 62 -5.43 -9.20 16.48
C SER A 62 -6.34 -10.41 16.53
N LYS A 63 -6.12 -11.25 17.55
CA LYS A 63 -7.00 -12.36 17.93
C LYS A 63 -8.29 -11.89 18.64
N ARG A 64 -8.36 -10.62 19.07
CA ARG A 64 -9.55 -10.07 19.77
C ARG A 64 -10.63 -9.71 18.75
N LYS A 65 -11.86 -10.22 18.97
CA LYS A 65 -13.02 -10.01 18.08
C LYS A 65 -13.32 -8.54 17.74
N LYS A 66 -12.96 -7.59 18.62
CA LYS A 66 -13.21 -6.13 18.45
C LYS A 66 -11.99 -5.33 17.95
N ALA A 67 -10.81 -5.93 17.84
CA ALA A 67 -9.60 -5.23 17.44
C ALA A 67 -9.44 -5.29 15.92
N ILE A 68 -9.97 -4.28 15.22
CA ILE A 68 -9.94 -4.13 13.76
C ILE A 68 -8.58 -3.54 13.31
N ARG A 69 -7.46 -4.06 13.83
CA ARG A 69 -6.14 -3.69 13.30
C ARG A 69 -5.92 -4.47 12.00
N LYS A 70 -6.30 -3.83 10.89
CA LYS A 70 -6.08 -4.30 9.52
C LYS A 70 -4.70 -3.84 9.04
N ALA A 71 -3.90 -4.79 8.59
CA ALA A 71 -2.70 -4.54 7.81
C ALA A 71 -2.83 -5.20 6.43
N PHE A 72 -1.99 -4.80 5.49
CA PHE A 72 -1.98 -5.32 4.12
C PHE A 72 -0.56 -5.67 3.76
N TYR A 73 -0.36 -6.74 2.97
CA TYR A 73 0.94 -6.99 2.40
C TYR A 73 1.25 -5.91 1.37
N LEU A 74 2.48 -5.37 1.43
CA LEU A 74 2.91 -4.36 0.47
C LEU A 74 2.90 -4.90 -0.96
N LYS A 75 3.23 -6.18 -1.16
CA LYS A 75 3.15 -6.86 -2.46
C LYS A 75 1.74 -6.73 -3.07
N ASP A 76 0.71 -7.08 -2.31
CA ASP A 76 -0.68 -7.02 -2.79
C ASP A 76 -1.12 -5.58 -3.08
N LEU A 77 -0.71 -4.62 -2.23
CA LEU A 77 -0.96 -3.20 -2.48
C LEU A 77 -0.27 -2.74 -3.76
N HIS A 78 0.96 -3.18 -4.02
CA HIS A 78 1.70 -2.83 -5.22
C HIS A 78 1.05 -3.41 -6.48
N GLU A 79 0.61 -4.68 -6.44
CA GLU A 79 -0.17 -5.29 -7.53
C GLU A 79 -1.47 -4.53 -7.79
N TRP A 80 -2.16 -4.11 -6.73
CA TRP A 80 -3.36 -3.28 -6.86
C TRP A 80 -3.05 -1.92 -7.48
N ILE A 81 -1.97 -1.24 -7.07
CA ILE A 81 -1.56 0.07 -7.61
C ILE A 81 -1.25 -0.02 -9.11
N LYS A 82 -0.70 -1.14 -9.58
CA LYS A 82 -0.46 -1.36 -11.03
C LYS A 82 -1.75 -1.38 -11.84
N ASN A 83 -2.84 -1.89 -11.27
CA ASN A 83 -4.12 -1.95 -11.98
C ASN A 83 -5.35 -1.85 -11.04
N PRO A 84 -5.69 -0.65 -10.56
CA PRO A 84 -6.72 -0.46 -9.54
C PRO A 84 -8.15 -0.72 -10.03
N HIS A 85 -8.38 -0.72 -11.34
CA HIS A 85 -9.71 -0.82 -11.95
C HIS A 85 -10.11 -2.27 -12.26
N SER A 86 -9.15 -3.10 -12.65
CA SER A 86 -9.42 -4.51 -12.95
C SER A 86 -8.92 -5.46 -11.85
N TYR A 87 -8.41 -4.94 -10.73
CA TYR A 87 -8.02 -5.78 -9.60
C TYR A 87 -9.23 -6.50 -9.02
N LEU A 88 -9.14 -7.82 -8.93
CA LEU A 88 -10.10 -8.68 -8.26
C LEU A 88 -9.34 -9.64 -7.35
N GLN A 89 -9.78 -9.76 -6.10
CA GLN A 89 -9.22 -10.77 -5.18
C GLN A 89 -9.42 -12.17 -5.77
N SER A 90 -8.34 -12.92 -5.93
CA SER A 90 -8.39 -14.37 -6.17
C SER A 90 -8.87 -15.08 -4.89
N GLU A 91 -9.68 -16.13 -5.04
CA GLU A 91 -10.31 -16.86 -3.92
C GLU A 91 -9.31 -17.57 -3.00
#